data_AF-A0A968JMH5-F1
#
_entry.id   AF-A0A968JMH5-F1
#
_cell.length_a   1.000
_cell.length_b   1.000
_cell.length_c   1.000
_cell.angle_alpha   90.00
_cell.angle_beta   90.00
_cell.angle_gamma   90.00
#
_symmetry.space_group_name_H-M   'P 1'
#
loop_
_entity.id
_entity.type
_entity.pdbx_description
1 polymer ?
#
loop_
_entity_poly.entity_id
_entity_poly.type
_entity_poly.pdbx_seq_one_letter_code
_entity_poly.pdbx_strand_id
1 'polypeptide(L)'
;ANKSFEKLTGLTSNEIIGKSVKEVFPDIDPVWIINYGKVALTGEPIHFENYMPELNKYYDIIAYSPKKNYFAVVFTDVSKNKIYEKELIAAKEKAEESDRLKTSFLQNMSHEIRTPMNAIMGFSELLPKKF
;
A
#
# COMPACT_ATOMS: atom_id res chain seq x y z
N ALA A 1 9.43 -21.72 17.76
CA ALA A 1 8.93 -20.39 17.36
C ALA A 1 9.26 -19.37 18.44
N ASN A 2 9.19 -18.07 18.13
CA ASN A 2 9.32 -17.00 19.13
C ASN A 2 7.93 -16.43 19.48
N LYS A 3 7.83 -15.60 20.52
CA LYS A 3 6.56 -14.98 20.95
C LYS A 3 5.88 -14.16 19.85
N SER A 4 6.66 -13.53 18.95
CA SER A 4 6.11 -12.75 17.85
C SER A 4 5.37 -13.63 16.85
N PHE A 5 5.90 -14.80 16.53
CA PHE A 5 5.24 -15.78 15.67
C PHE A 5 3.88 -16.18 16.26
N GLU A 6 3.84 -16.54 17.54
CA GLU A 6 2.59 -16.95 18.21
C GLU A 6 1.52 -15.85 18.16
N LYS A 7 1.93 -14.60 18.38
CA LYS A 7 1.03 -13.44 18.30
C LYS A 7 0.52 -13.18 16.88
N LEU A 8 1.33 -13.45 15.87
CA LEU A 8 0.99 -13.20 14.46
C LEU A 8 0.12 -14.30 13.86
N THR A 9 0.42 -15.56 14.19
CA THR A 9 -0.25 -16.73 13.61
C THR A 9 -1.35 -17.31 14.49
N GLY A 10 -1.39 -16.96 15.78
CA GLY A 10 -2.30 -17.57 16.77
C GLY A 10 -1.88 -18.96 17.25
N LEU A 11 -0.96 -19.62 16.53
CA LEU A 11 -0.41 -20.93 16.88
C LEU A 11 0.65 -20.84 17.97
N THR A 12 0.59 -21.75 18.94
CA THR A 12 1.60 -21.88 19.99
C THR A 12 2.79 -22.71 19.52
N SER A 13 3.97 -22.48 20.12
CA SER A 13 5.18 -23.25 19.81
C SER A 13 4.99 -24.76 19.99
N ASN A 14 4.19 -25.19 20.97
CA ASN A 14 3.91 -26.61 21.22
C ASN A 14 3.09 -27.27 20.11
N GLU A 15 2.25 -26.50 19.42
CA GLU A 15 1.42 -27.02 18.33
C GLU A 15 2.20 -27.23 17.04
N ILE A 16 3.36 -26.60 16.89
CA ILE A 16 4.12 -26.54 15.63
C ILE A 16 5.48 -27.23 15.70
N ILE A 17 6.11 -27.33 16.88
CA ILE A 17 7.44 -27.93 17.00
C ILE A 17 7.37 -29.43 16.68
N GLY A 18 8.24 -29.88 15.78
CA GLY A 18 8.32 -31.29 15.37
C GLY A 18 7.30 -31.72 14.31
N LYS A 19 6.37 -30.84 13.93
CA LYS A 19 5.39 -31.10 12.87
C LYS A 19 5.87 -30.57 11.53
N SER A 20 5.42 -31.22 10.46
CA SER A 20 5.51 -30.71 9.10
C SER A 20 4.55 -29.54 8.91
N VAL A 21 4.95 -28.57 8.08
CA VAL A 21 4.09 -27.41 7.76
C VAL A 21 2.75 -27.83 7.16
N LYS A 22 2.70 -28.96 6.42
CA LYS A 22 1.45 -29.51 5.85
C LYS A 22 0.49 -30.07 6.91
N GLU A 23 1.00 -30.49 8.06
CA GLU A 23 0.16 -30.95 9.17
C GLU A 23 -0.48 -29.76 9.92
N VAL A 24 0.22 -28.62 9.93
CA VAL A 24 -0.26 -27.38 10.57
C VAL A 24 -1.17 -26.60 9.62
N PHE A 25 -0.82 -26.54 8.34
CA PHE A 25 -1.54 -25.84 7.28
C PHE A 25 -1.74 -26.80 6.09
N PRO A 26 -2.85 -27.56 6.04
CA PRO A 26 -3.10 -28.55 4.98
C PRO A 26 -3.19 -27.93 3.58
N ASP A 27 -3.79 -26.74 3.48
CA ASP A 27 -4.03 -26.02 2.22
C ASP A 27 -2.91 -25.03 1.87
N ILE A 28 -1.74 -25.15 2.52
CA ILE A 28 -0.62 -24.24 2.26
C ILE A 28 -0.17 -24.32 0.80
N ASP A 29 0.02 -23.15 0.19
CA ASP A 29 0.54 -23.05 -1.17
C ASP A 29 1.92 -23.78 -1.26
N PRO A 30 2.07 -24.77 -2.16
CA PRO A 30 3.32 -25.50 -2.35
C PRO A 30 4.53 -24.60 -2.62
N VAL A 31 4.33 -23.39 -3.14
CA VAL A 31 5.39 -22.42 -3.43
C VAL A 31 6.25 -22.13 -2.19
N TRP A 32 5.64 -22.12 -1.00
CA TRP A 32 6.35 -21.90 0.27
C TRP A 32 7.36 -23.00 0.57
N ILE A 33 6.94 -24.25 0.36
CA ILE A 33 7.76 -25.44 0.62
C ILE A 33 8.93 -25.50 -0.37
N ILE A 34 8.65 -25.21 -1.64
CA ILE A 34 9.65 -25.20 -2.71
C ILE A 34 10.71 -24.11 -2.44
N ASN A 35 10.26 -22.90 -2.12
CA ASN A 35 11.14 -21.76 -1.88
C ASN A 35 12.05 -21.99 -0.67
N TYR A 36 11.50 -22.41 0.47
CA TYR A 36 12.31 -22.69 1.66
C TYR A 36 13.18 -23.93 1.52
N GLY A 37 12.71 -24.93 0.78
CA GLY A 37 13.52 -26.09 0.39
C GLY A 37 14.73 -25.68 -0.44
N LYS A 38 14.54 -24.80 -1.43
CA LYS A 38 15.65 -24.23 -2.21
C LYS A 38 16.66 -23.52 -1.30
N VAL A 39 16.20 -22.62 -0.42
CA VAL A 39 17.07 -21.91 0.54
C VAL A 39 17.87 -22.90 1.39
N ALA A 40 17.23 -23.94 1.94
CA ALA A 40 17.88 -24.92 2.79
C ALA A 40 18.95 -25.76 2.06
N LEU A 41 18.74 -26.01 0.76
CA LEU A 41 19.62 -26.84 -0.07
C LEU A 41 20.75 -26.04 -0.73
N THR A 42 20.47 -24.82 -1.21
CA THR A 42 21.43 -23.98 -1.94
C THR A 42 22.17 -23.01 -1.03
N GLY A 43 21.56 -22.60 0.09
CA GLY A 43 22.04 -21.53 0.95
C GLY A 43 21.77 -20.12 0.42
N GLU A 44 21.17 -19.98 -0.77
CA GLU A 44 20.81 -18.68 -1.34
C GLU A 44 19.62 -18.08 -0.58
N PRO A 45 19.73 -16.86 -0.02
CA PRO A 45 18.63 -16.22 0.66
C PRO A 45 17.58 -15.73 -0.33
N ILE A 46 16.33 -15.66 0.12
CA ILE A 46 15.22 -15.08 -0.64
C ILE A 46 14.51 -14.01 0.20
N HIS A 47 13.99 -13.00 -0.49
CA HIS A 47 13.20 -11.92 0.11
C HIS A 47 12.03 -11.61 -0.81
N PHE A 48 10.81 -11.64 -0.27
CA PHE A 48 9.60 -11.30 -1.00
C PHE A 48 8.46 -10.94 -0.06
N GLU A 49 7.51 -10.17 -0.59
CA GLU A 49 6.22 -9.93 0.07
C GLU A 49 5.17 -10.89 -0.50
N ASN A 50 4.34 -11.46 0.35
CA ASN A 50 3.19 -12.25 -0.10
C ASN A 50 1.97 -12.06 0.79
N TYR A 51 0.79 -12.27 0.21
CA TYR A 51 -0.46 -12.33 0.94
C TYR A 51 -0.70 -13.76 1.44
N MET A 52 -1.03 -13.89 2.72
CA MET A 52 -1.38 -15.17 3.35
C MET A 52 -2.90 -15.19 3.61
N PRO A 53 -3.69 -15.90 2.79
CA PRO A 53 -5.15 -15.90 2.89
C PRO A 53 -5.67 -16.37 4.25
N GLU A 54 -5.02 -17.34 4.87
CA GLU A 54 -5.41 -17.95 6.15
C GLU A 54 -5.39 -16.95 7.30
N LEU A 55 -4.53 -15.93 7.21
CA LEU A 55 -4.37 -14.89 8.22
C LEU A 55 -4.92 -13.53 7.75
N ASN A 56 -5.41 -13.44 6.51
CA ASN A 56 -5.86 -12.20 5.86
C ASN A 56 -4.84 -11.05 6.02
N LYS A 57 -3.56 -11.34 5.77
CA LYS A 57 -2.45 -10.42 6.02
C LYS A 57 -1.40 -10.48 4.93
N TYR A 58 -0.73 -9.35 4.70
CA TYR A 58 0.48 -9.27 3.90
C TYR A 58 1.70 -9.43 4.80
N TYR A 59 2.60 -10.32 4.42
CA TYR A 59 3.86 -10.54 5.10
C TYR A 59 5.02 -10.21 4.18
N ASP A 60 6.00 -9.50 4.74
CA ASP A 60 7.34 -9.36 4.19
C ASP A 60 8.24 -10.44 4.79
N ILE A 61 8.94 -11.18 3.93
CA ILE A 61 9.48 -12.50 4.28
C ILE A 61 10.92 -12.61 3.82
N ILE A 62 11.79 -12.86 4.79
CA ILE A 62 13.22 -13.09 4.54
C ILE A 62 13.54 -14.50 5.00
N ALA A 63 14.01 -15.34 4.08
CA ALA A 63 14.48 -16.68 4.41
C ALA A 63 15.96 -16.84 4.05
N TYR A 64 16.71 -17.45 4.96
CA TYR A 64 18.14 -17.73 4.79
C TYR A 64 18.52 -19.08 5.40
N SER A 65 19.66 -19.64 5.01
CA SER A 65 20.16 -20.91 5.55
C SER A 65 21.28 -20.66 6.57
N PRO A 66 21.02 -20.82 7.88
CA PRO A 66 22.09 -20.72 8.89
C PRO A 66 23.01 -21.95 8.90
N LYS A 67 22.54 -23.08 8.36
CA LYS A 67 23.25 -24.36 8.30
C LYS A 67 22.68 -25.17 7.14
N LYS A 68 23.52 -25.95 6.45
CA LYS A 68 23.10 -26.85 5.37
C LYS A 68 21.90 -27.72 5.79
N ASN A 69 20.88 -27.79 4.94
CA ASN A 69 19.59 -28.45 5.16
C ASN A 69 18.67 -27.82 6.23
N TYR A 70 19.03 -26.63 6.72
CA TYR A 70 18.18 -25.82 7.60
C TYR A 70 17.90 -24.48 6.93
N PHE A 71 16.77 -23.89 7.28
CA PHE A 71 16.43 -22.53 6.95
C PHE A 71 15.84 -21.83 8.17
N ALA A 72 16.02 -20.53 8.24
CA ALA A 72 15.35 -19.64 9.18
C ALA A 72 14.56 -18.62 8.37
N VAL A 73 13.37 -18.28 8.86
CA VAL A 73 12.50 -17.29 8.22
C VAL A 73 12.14 -16.20 9.22
N VAL A 74 12.22 -14.96 8.75
CA VAL A 74 11.71 -13.79 9.43
C VAL A 74 10.49 -13.31 8.65
N PHE A 75 9.36 -13.20 9.33
CA PHE A 75 8.12 -12.68 8.76
C PHE A 75 7.75 -11.38 9.47
N THR A 76 7.42 -10.34 8.69
CA THR A 76 6.97 -9.04 9.19
C THR A 76 5.60 -8.73 8.62
N ASP A 77 4.61 -8.47 9.47
CA ASP A 77 3.27 -8.04 9.02
C ASP A 77 3.37 -6.60 8.45
N VAL A 78 3.18 -6.47 7.15
CA VAL A 78 3.21 -5.19 6.42
C VAL A 78 1.83 -4.73 5.97
N SER A 79 0.76 -5.35 6.48
CA SER A 79 -0.61 -5.06 6.07
C SER A 79 -0.99 -3.60 6.32
N LYS A 80 -0.58 -3.04 7.47
CA LYS A 80 -0.82 -1.63 7.80
C LYS A 80 -0.13 -0.70 6.80
N ASN A 81 1.10 -1.00 6.42
CA ASN A 81 1.87 -0.19 5.49
C ASN A 81 1.18 -0.15 4.12
N LYS A 82 0.69 -1.30 3.63
CA LYS A 82 -0.07 -1.39 2.37
C LYS A 82 -1.38 -0.60 2.43
N ILE A 83 -2.08 -0.60 3.56
CA ILE A 83 -3.31 0.18 3.73
C ILE A 83 -3.00 1.67 3.70
N TYR A 84 -2.01 2.11 4.49
CA TYR A 84 -1.62 3.53 4.52
C TYR A 84 -1.10 4.04 3.18
N GLU A 85 -0.35 3.23 2.44
CA GLU A 85 0.13 3.58 1.11
C GLU A 85 -1.05 3.81 0.14
N LYS A 86 -2.06 2.93 0.17
CA LYS A 86 -3.28 3.10 -0.64
C LYS A 86 -4.08 4.34 -0.24
N GLU A 87 -4.26 4.56 1.06
CA GLU A 87 -4.97 5.74 1.58
C GLU A 87 -4.24 7.04 1.20
N LEU A 88 -2.91 7.04 1.26
CA LEU A 88 -2.09 8.19 0.89
C LEU A 88 -2.21 8.52 -0.59
N ILE A 89 -2.18 7.50 -1.46
CA ILE A 89 -2.37 7.67 -2.91
C ILE A 89 -3.76 8.25 -3.19
N ALA A 90 -4.82 7.68 -2.60
CA ALA A 90 -6.18 8.15 -2.79
C ALA A 90 -6.38 9.60 -2.29
N ALA A 91 -5.78 9.95 -1.14
CA ALA A 91 -5.83 11.29 -0.60
C ALA A 91 -5.12 12.31 -1.50
N LYS A 92 -3.96 11.93 -2.06
CA LYS A 92 -3.21 12.74 -3.02
C LYS A 92 -4.02 13.00 -4.29
N GLU A 93 -4.57 11.96 -4.90
CA GLU A 93 -5.40 12.07 -6.11
C GLU A 93 -6.59 12.99 -5.89
N LYS A 94 -7.29 12.85 -4.75
CA LYS A 94 -8.41 13.71 -4.38
C LYS A 94 -8.00 15.18 -4.21
N ALA A 95 -6.82 15.43 -3.65
CA ALA A 95 -6.30 16.78 -3.49
C ALA A 95 -5.96 17.42 -4.85
N GLU A 96 -5.28 16.68 -5.72
CA GLU A 96 -4.93 17.12 -7.07
C GLU A 96 -6.18 17.41 -7.93
N GLU A 97 -7.19 16.55 -7.83
CA GLU A 97 -8.48 16.78 -8.50
C GLU A 97 -9.18 18.04 -7.96
N SER A 98 -9.22 18.22 -6.65
CA SER A 98 -9.82 19.41 -6.02
C SER A 98 -9.14 20.71 -6.47
N ASP A 99 -7.81 20.72 -6.52
CA ASP A 99 -7.05 21.90 -6.94
C ASP A 99 -7.21 22.20 -8.43
N ARG A 100 -7.28 21.15 -9.27
CA ARG A 100 -7.60 21.30 -10.69
C ARG A 100 -8.99 21.90 -10.89
N LEU A 101 -10.00 21.40 -10.17
CA LEU A 101 -11.37 21.90 -10.24
C LEU A 101 -11.46 23.35 -9.77
N LYS A 102 -10.81 23.70 -8.64
CA LYS A 102 -10.75 25.09 -8.15
C LYS A 102 -10.09 26.02 -9.16
N THR A 103 -8.98 25.60 -9.76
CA THR A 103 -8.25 26.41 -10.75
C THR A 103 -9.11 26.66 -11.99
N SER A 104 -9.71 25.61 -12.55
CA SER A 104 -10.62 25.71 -13.70
C SER A 104 -11.83 26.60 -13.38
N PHE A 105 -12.44 26.41 -12.21
CA PHE A 105 -13.55 27.25 -11.75
C PHE A 105 -13.17 28.73 -11.67
N LEU A 106 -12.06 29.06 -11.01
CA LEU A 106 -11.59 30.44 -10.87
C LEU A 106 -11.24 31.07 -12.23
N GLN A 107 -10.62 30.32 -13.13
CA GLN A 107 -10.32 30.78 -14.49
C GLN A 107 -11.61 31.09 -15.26
N ASN A 108 -12.57 30.16 -15.28
CA ASN A 108 -13.83 30.33 -15.98
C ASN A 108 -14.63 31.52 -15.42
N MET A 109 -14.76 31.62 -14.10
CA MET A 109 -15.41 32.76 -13.43
C MET A 109 -14.74 34.09 -13.78
N SER A 110 -13.41 34.14 -13.82
CA SER A 110 -12.66 35.35 -14.19
C SER A 110 -12.97 35.81 -15.61
N HIS A 111 -13.08 34.86 -16.55
CA HIS A 111 -13.45 35.16 -17.94
C HIS A 111 -14.90 35.65 -18.03
N GLU A 112 -15.82 35.00 -17.34
CA GLU A 112 -17.24 35.36 -17.34
C GLU A 112 -17.53 36.70 -16.67
N ILE A 113 -16.76 37.09 -15.64
CA ILE A 113 -16.92 38.39 -14.97
C ILE A 113 -16.28 39.53 -15.79
N ARG A 114 -15.15 39.28 -16.45
CA ARG A 114 -14.44 40.31 -17.23
C ARG A 114 -15.27 40.83 -18.40
N THR A 115 -16.03 39.96 -19.06
CA THR A 115 -16.86 40.30 -20.22
C THR A 115 -17.91 41.37 -19.92
N PRO A 116 -18.82 41.20 -18.93
CA PRO A 116 -19.79 42.23 -18.57
C PRO A 116 -19.14 43.47 -17.93
N MET A 117 -18.06 43.31 -17.15
CA MET A 117 -17.30 44.45 -16.59
C MET A 117 -16.76 45.38 -17.68
N ASN A 118 -16.16 44.81 -18.74
CA ASN A 118 -15.65 45.58 -19.87
C ASN A 118 -16.78 46.31 -20.60
N ALA A 119 -17.95 45.68 -20.75
CA ALA A 119 -19.12 46.33 -21.33
C ALA A 119 -19.61 47.51 -20.47
N ILE A 120 -19.73 47.33 -19.16
CA ILE A 120 -20.17 48.38 -18.23
C ILE A 120 -19.18 49.57 -18.24
N MET A 121 -17.87 49.31 -18.19
CA MET A 121 -16.86 50.37 -18.26
C MET A 121 -16.95 51.14 -19.58
N GLY A 122 -17.09 50.44 -20.72
CA GLY A 122 -17.27 51.08 -22.02
C GLY A 122 -18.51 51.98 -22.09
N PHE A 123 -19.65 51.55 -21.52
CA PHE A 123 -20.84 52.41 -21.43
C PHE A 123 -20.65 53.59 -20.47
N SER A 124 -19.90 53.41 -19.38
CA SER A 124 -19.60 54.49 -18.43
C SER A 124 -18.71 55.57 -19.04
N GLU A 125 -17.79 55.23 -19.94
CA GLU A 125 -16.93 56.22 -20.64
C GLU A 125 -17.72 57.07 -21.65
N LEU A 126 -18.82 56.53 -22.18
CA LEU A 126 -19.72 57.24 -23.10
C LEU A 126 -20.69 58.17 -22.36
N LEU A 127 -20.78 58.10 -21.03
CA LEU A 127 -21.55 59.08 -20.27
C LEU A 127 -20.83 60.44 -20.34
N PRO A 128 -21.48 61.50 -20.85
CA PRO A 128 -20.87 62.81 -20.92
C PRO A 128 -20.55 63.28 -19.50
N LYS A 129 -19.30 63.71 -19.28
CA LYS A 129 -18.90 64.37 -18.04
C LYS A 129 -19.81 65.58 -17.83
N LYS A 130 -20.76 65.48 -16.89
CA LYS A 130 -21.49 66.66 -16.40
C LYS A 130 -20.51 67.48 -15.57
N PHE A 131 -20.24 68.69 -16.07
CA PHE A 131 -19.62 69.89 -15.49
C PHE A 131 -18.76 69.71 -14.23
#